data_AF-A0A9K3DXE6-F1
#
_entry.id   AF-A0A9K3DXE6-F1
#
_cell.length_a   1.000
_cell.length_b   1.000
_cell.length_c   1.000
_cell.angle_alpha   90.00
_cell.angle_beta   90.00
_cell.angle_gamma   90.00
#
_symmetry.space_group_name_H-M   'P 1'
#
loop_
_entity.id
_entity.type
_entity.pdbx_description
1 polymer ?
#
loop_
_entity_poly.entity_id
_entity_poly.type
_entity_poly.pdbx_seq_one_letter_code
_entity_poly.pdbx_strand_id
1 'polypeptide(L)'
;MDAIANEMENAGFYQDKYSFTPRLRAYAATGNIEGLKKIMEIMEADSRVGMDCETYLIATNAFLKAGLGEKSFELLKKVEKMAITTKGRHKTLHTVLYTYAKLGKKGEVDRIWKFLKKEKIYNVGCRNMII
;
A
#
# COMPACT_ATOMS: atom_id res chain seq x y z
N MET A 1 15.24 5.89 17.12
CA MET A 1 14.17 6.39 16.21
C MET A 1 13.09 7.09 17.02
N ASP A 2 12.52 6.44 18.03
CA ASP A 2 11.38 7.00 18.79
C ASP A 2 11.74 8.22 19.65
N ALA A 3 12.97 8.27 20.18
CA ALA A 3 13.45 9.43 20.94
C ALA A 3 13.47 10.74 20.14
N ILE A 4 13.91 10.70 18.88
CA ILE A 4 13.98 11.87 17.99
C ILE A 4 12.57 12.32 17.60
N ALA A 5 11.65 11.37 17.40
CA ALA A 5 10.25 11.67 17.12
C ALA A 5 9.58 12.41 18.30
N ASN A 6 9.78 11.93 19.52
CA ASN A 6 9.26 12.58 20.72
C ASN A 6 9.86 13.99 20.91
N GLU A 7 11.14 14.16 20.60
CA GLU A 7 11.80 15.47 20.66
C GLU A 7 11.20 16.46 19.64
N MET A 8 10.95 16.02 18.40
CA MET A 8 10.30 16.86 17.37
C MET A 8 8.86 17.24 17.76
N GLU A 9 8.11 16.31 18.35
CA GLU A 9 6.75 16.56 18.84
C GLU A 9 6.74 17.57 19.99
N ASN A 10 7.66 17.43 20.95
CA ASN A 10 7.84 18.38 22.05
C ASN A 10 8.34 19.76 21.59
N ALA A 11 9.09 19.81 20.50
CA ALA A 11 9.59 21.05 19.90
C ALA A 11 8.58 21.73 18.95
N GLY A 12 7.37 21.18 18.79
CA GLY A 12 6.30 21.77 17.97
C GLY A 12 6.51 21.61 16.46
N PHE A 13 7.43 20.75 16.02
CA PHE A 13 7.61 20.45 14.61
C PHE A 13 6.60 19.39 14.16
N TYR A 14 5.71 19.77 13.24
CA TYR A 14 4.76 18.84 12.64
C TYR A 14 5.51 17.77 11.82
N GLN A 15 5.37 16.53 12.25
CA GLN A 15 5.89 15.38 11.52
C GLN A 15 5.10 15.20 10.22
N ASP A 16 5.82 15.11 9.11
CA ASP A 16 5.25 14.92 7.78
C ASP A 16 5.37 13.46 7.32
N LYS A 17 4.85 13.16 6.13
CA LYS A 17 4.94 11.84 5.50
C LYS A 17 6.38 11.32 5.40
N TYR A 18 7.36 12.19 5.21
CA TYR A 18 8.77 11.83 5.15
C TYR A 18 9.33 11.41 6.50
N SER A 19 8.73 11.88 7.59
CA SER A 19 9.07 11.51 8.96
C SER A 19 8.41 10.19 9.39
N PHE A 20 7.19 9.90 8.93
CA PHE A 20 6.46 8.68 9.32
C PHE A 20 6.78 7.46 8.46
N THR A 21 7.00 7.63 7.15
CA THR A 21 7.26 6.50 6.24
C THR A 21 8.50 5.68 6.63
N PRO A 22 9.64 6.29 7.02
CA PRO A 22 10.80 5.54 7.50
C PRO A 22 10.52 4.75 8.78
N ARG A 23 9.71 5.30 9.72
CA ARG A 23 9.28 4.60 10.94
C ARG A 23 8.39 3.40 10.61
N LEU A 24 7.42 3.59 9.72
CA LEU A 24 6.57 2.50 9.22
C LEU A 24 7.43 1.37 8.62
N ARG A 25 8.41 1.70 7.77
CA ARG A 25 9.34 0.73 7.18
C ARG A 25 10.20 0.03 8.24
N ALA A 26 10.68 0.76 9.24
CA ALA A 26 11.49 0.20 10.32
C ALA A 26 10.68 -0.83 11.14
N TYR A 27 9.46 -0.48 11.56
CA TYR A 27 8.59 -1.42 12.27
C TYR A 27 8.19 -2.63 11.42
N ALA A 28 7.91 -2.42 10.13
CA ALA A 28 7.65 -3.52 9.20
C ALA A 28 8.86 -4.46 9.05
N ALA A 29 10.09 -3.93 9.03
CA ALA A 29 11.30 -4.71 8.88
C ALA A 29 11.66 -5.50 10.14
N THR A 30 11.41 -4.94 11.33
CA THR A 30 11.67 -5.59 12.62
C THR A 30 10.54 -6.52 13.07
N GLY A 31 9.41 -6.55 12.34
CA GLY A 31 8.23 -7.34 12.71
C GLY A 31 7.48 -6.77 13.92
N ASN A 32 7.73 -5.52 14.30
CA ASN A 32 7.01 -4.85 15.38
C ASN A 32 5.62 -4.42 14.90
N ILE A 33 4.65 -5.34 14.98
CA ILE A 33 3.29 -5.13 14.48
C ILE A 33 2.53 -4.08 15.30
N GLU A 34 2.77 -3.97 16.61
CA GLU A 34 2.10 -2.96 17.44
C GLU A 34 2.60 -1.54 17.11
N GLY A 35 3.91 -1.36 16.95
CA GLY A 35 4.48 -0.09 16.46
C GLY A 35 3.99 0.27 15.06
N LEU A 36 3.87 -0.72 14.18
CA LEU A 36 3.33 -0.55 12.84
C LEU A 36 1.87 -0.03 12.89
N LYS A 37 0.99 -0.67 13.66
CA LYS A 37 -0.41 -0.26 13.83
C LYS A 37 -0.52 1.17 14.37
N LYS A 38 0.23 1.49 15.42
CA LYS A 38 0.23 2.82 16.04
C LYS A 38 0.60 3.92 15.03
N ILE A 39 1.64 3.69 14.23
CA ILE A 39 2.02 4.66 13.19
C ILE A 39 0.99 4.74 12.08
N MET A 40 0.38 3.63 11.67
CA MET A 40 -0.70 3.66 10.69
C MET A 40 -1.88 4.48 11.18
N GLU A 41 -2.32 4.31 12.42
CA GLU A 41 -3.42 5.09 13.00
C GLU A 41 -3.13 6.60 12.98
N ILE A 42 -1.90 6.99 13.34
CA ILE A 42 -1.48 8.40 13.27
C ILE A 42 -1.49 8.92 11.83
N MET A 43 -0.93 8.16 10.88
CA MET A 43 -0.87 8.55 9.46
C MET A 43 -2.25 8.59 8.79
N GLU A 44 -3.19 7.73 9.21
CA GLU A 44 -4.57 7.71 8.70
C GLU A 44 -5.41 8.86 9.28
N ALA A 45 -5.16 9.26 10.53
CA ALA A 45 -5.88 10.36 11.18
C ALA A 45 -5.44 11.74 10.69
N ASP A 46 -4.16 11.93 10.34
CA ASP A 46 -3.66 13.21 9.83
C ASP A 46 -3.77 13.31 8.30
N SER A 47 -4.74 14.10 7.84
CA SER A 47 -5.00 14.33 6.41
C SER A 47 -3.83 14.99 5.66
N ARG A 48 -2.90 15.65 6.37
CA ARG A 48 -1.70 16.27 5.78
C ARG A 48 -0.60 15.24 5.51
N VAL A 49 -0.60 14.15 6.26
CA VAL A 49 0.33 13.04 6.08
C VAL A 49 -0.25 12.06 5.07
N GLY A 50 -1.40 11.48 5.42
CA GLY A 50 -2.11 10.49 4.63
C GLY A 50 -1.30 9.22 4.32
N MET A 51 -1.99 8.09 4.23
CA MET A 51 -1.39 6.88 3.67
C MET A 51 -1.73 6.77 2.17
N ASP A 52 -0.73 6.40 1.38
CA ASP A 52 -0.81 6.13 -0.05
C ASP A 52 -0.62 4.64 -0.37
N CYS A 53 -0.68 4.29 -1.65
CA CYS A 53 -0.52 2.89 -2.09
C CYS A 53 0.79 2.26 -1.57
N GLU A 54 1.89 3.02 -1.52
CA GLU A 54 3.20 2.50 -1.10
C GLU A 54 3.21 2.16 0.40
N THR A 55 2.78 3.10 1.23
CA THR A 55 2.72 2.92 2.69
C THR A 55 1.77 1.80 3.08
N TYR A 56 0.61 1.67 2.43
CA TYR A 56 -0.27 0.51 2.65
C TYR A 56 0.34 -0.81 2.17
N LEU A 57 1.11 -0.82 1.08
CA LEU A 57 1.81 -2.04 0.63
C LEU A 57 2.91 -2.48 1.61
N ILE A 58 3.62 -1.54 2.22
CA ILE A 58 4.57 -1.84 3.30
C ILE A 58 3.85 -2.53 4.46
N ALA A 59 2.75 -1.94 4.93
CA ALA A 59 1.96 -2.53 6.01
C ALA A 59 1.37 -3.90 5.64
N THR A 60 0.81 -4.03 4.44
CA THR A 60 0.26 -5.29 3.91
C THR A 60 1.29 -6.41 3.99
N ASN A 61 2.51 -6.16 3.50
CA ASN A 61 3.59 -7.16 3.53
C ASN A 61 4.03 -7.51 4.96
N ALA A 62 4.03 -6.54 5.88
CA ALA A 62 4.34 -6.78 7.28
C ALA A 62 3.29 -7.68 7.96
N PHE A 63 2.00 -7.38 7.76
CA PHE A 63 0.90 -8.23 8.28
C PHE A 63 0.94 -9.64 7.68
N LEU A 64 1.21 -9.76 6.38
CA LEU A 64 1.36 -11.06 5.73
C LEU A 64 2.51 -11.88 6.35
N LYS A 65 3.68 -11.27 6.57
CA LYS A 65 4.83 -11.92 7.21
C LYS A 65 4.56 -12.33 8.65
N ALA A 66 3.74 -11.58 9.37
CA ALA A 66 3.32 -11.90 10.73
C ALA A 66 2.17 -12.94 10.80
N GLY A 67 1.75 -13.52 9.67
CA GLY A 67 0.65 -14.49 9.63
C GLY A 67 -0.74 -13.87 9.76
N LEU A 68 -0.85 -12.54 9.78
CA LEU A 68 -2.12 -11.80 9.88
C LEU A 68 -2.75 -11.61 8.49
N GLY A 69 -3.05 -12.72 7.84
CA GLY A 69 -3.49 -12.77 6.45
C GLY A 69 -4.78 -12.00 6.16
N GLU A 70 -5.75 -12.00 7.09
CA GLU A 70 -6.99 -11.25 6.90
C GLU A 70 -6.75 -9.73 6.92
N LYS A 71 -5.93 -9.25 7.86
CA LYS A 71 -5.57 -7.83 7.90
C LYS A 71 -4.76 -7.41 6.67
N SER A 72 -3.83 -8.26 6.24
CA SER A 72 -3.12 -8.07 4.97
C SER A 72 -4.09 -7.98 3.78
N PHE A 73 -5.12 -8.82 3.76
CA PHE A 73 -6.11 -8.83 2.68
C PHE A 73 -6.94 -7.54 2.64
N GLU A 74 -7.43 -7.06 3.79
CA GLU A 74 -8.17 -5.79 3.91
C GLU A 74 -7.37 -4.60 3.37
N LEU A 75 -6.11 -4.46 3.78
CA LEU A 75 -5.25 -3.38 3.32
C LEU A 75 -4.97 -3.47 1.83
N LEU A 76 -4.79 -4.69 1.31
CA LEU A 76 -4.55 -4.91 -0.11
C LEU A 76 -5.76 -4.50 -0.96
N LYS A 77 -7.00 -4.72 -0.48
CA LYS A 77 -8.21 -4.21 -1.13
C LYS A 77 -8.26 -2.68 -1.17
N LYS A 78 -7.79 -2.02 -0.11
CA LYS A 78 -7.66 -0.56 -0.06
C LYS A 78 -6.68 -0.08 -1.12
N VAL A 79 -5.50 -0.71 -1.23
CA VAL A 79 -4.48 -0.45 -2.27
C VAL A 79 -5.06 -0.61 -3.67
N GLU A 80 -5.78 -1.71 -3.93
CA GLU A 80 -6.42 -1.95 -5.22
C GLU A 80 -7.38 -0.82 -5.60
N LYS A 81 -8.26 -0.42 -4.68
CA LYS A 81 -9.24 0.65 -4.92
C LYS A 81 -8.56 1.99 -5.22
N MET A 82 -7.49 2.33 -4.50
CA MET A 82 -6.70 3.53 -4.78
C MET A 82 -5.95 3.43 -6.11
N ALA A 83 -5.38 2.25 -6.42
CA ALA A 83 -4.63 2.06 -7.65
C ALA A 83 -5.51 2.26 -8.89
N ILE A 84 -6.75 1.76 -8.89
CA ILE A 84 -7.66 1.84 -10.05
C ILE A 84 -7.87 3.29 -10.51
N THR A 85 -7.87 4.27 -9.61
CA THR A 85 -8.14 5.68 -9.93
C THR A 85 -6.87 6.49 -10.26
N THR A 86 -5.68 5.90 -10.13
CA THR A 86 -4.40 6.61 -10.31
C THR A 86 -3.79 6.43 -11.70
N LYS A 87 -3.12 7.48 -12.21
CA LYS A 87 -2.26 7.36 -13.40
C LYS A 87 -1.05 6.47 -13.06
N GLY A 88 -0.63 5.60 -13.98
CA GLY A 88 0.49 4.66 -13.74
C GLY A 88 0.11 3.43 -12.90
N ARG A 89 -1.18 3.16 -12.70
CA ARG A 89 -1.74 2.05 -11.91
C ARG A 89 -1.19 0.65 -12.20
N HIS A 90 -0.65 0.41 -13.40
CA HIS A 90 -0.17 -0.92 -13.79
C HIS A 90 0.90 -1.47 -12.84
N LYS A 91 1.84 -0.63 -12.37
CA LYS A 91 2.90 -1.10 -11.43
C LYS A 91 2.29 -1.53 -10.10
N THR A 92 1.39 -0.72 -9.55
CA THR A 92 0.70 -1.00 -8.29
C THR A 92 -0.19 -2.23 -8.43
N LEU A 93 -0.98 -2.34 -9.51
CA LEU A 93 -1.85 -3.48 -9.75
C LEU A 93 -1.09 -4.81 -9.96
N HIS A 94 0.09 -4.80 -10.58
CA HIS A 94 0.94 -5.99 -10.63
C HIS A 94 1.42 -6.40 -9.22
N THR A 95 1.76 -5.43 -8.38
CA THR A 95 2.15 -5.70 -6.98
C THR A 95 0.96 -6.26 -6.19
N VAL A 96 -0.24 -5.73 -6.42
CA VAL A 96 -1.49 -6.25 -5.83
C VAL A 96 -1.75 -7.69 -6.25
N LEU A 97 -1.63 -7.98 -7.56
CA LEU A 97 -1.80 -9.32 -8.13
C LEU A 97 -0.86 -10.33 -7.46
N TYR A 98 0.43 -10.00 -7.37
CA TYR A 98 1.44 -10.84 -6.71
C TYR A 98 1.14 -11.08 -5.23
N THR A 99 0.65 -10.06 -4.53
CA THR A 99 0.34 -10.16 -3.11
C THR A 99 -0.92 -11.00 -2.87
N TYR A 100 -1.94 -10.92 -3.72
CA TYR A 100 -3.10 -11.83 -3.67
C TYR A 100 -2.70 -13.29 -3.92
N ALA A 101 -1.75 -13.53 -4.83
CA ALA A 101 -1.23 -14.87 -5.07
C ALA A 101 -0.56 -15.44 -3.81
N LYS A 102 0.26 -14.63 -3.10
CA LYS A 102 0.84 -15.01 -1.81
C LYS A 102 -0.19 -15.30 -0.72
N LEU A 103 -1.30 -14.55 -0.72
CA LEU A 103 -2.43 -14.77 0.18
C LEU A 103 -3.32 -15.96 -0.23
N GLY A 104 -3.04 -16.62 -1.36
CA GLY A 104 -3.85 -17.73 -1.87
C GLY A 104 -5.24 -17.31 -2.39
N LYS A 105 -5.49 -16.01 -2.59
CA LYS A 105 -6.79 -15.47 -3.03
C LYS A 105 -6.95 -15.61 -4.56
N LYS A 106 -7.04 -16.85 -5.06
CA LYS A 106 -7.07 -17.18 -6.50
C LYS A 106 -8.14 -16.40 -7.28
N GLY A 107 -9.35 -16.25 -6.72
CA GLY A 107 -10.43 -15.49 -7.37
C GLY A 107 -10.09 -14.00 -7.58
N GLU A 108 -9.36 -13.40 -6.64
CA GLU A 108 -8.92 -12.00 -6.76
C GLU A 108 -7.81 -11.85 -7.81
N VAL A 109 -6.89 -12.84 -7.87
CA VAL A 109 -5.85 -12.91 -8.90
C VAL A 109 -6.49 -12.96 -10.29
N ASP A 110 -7.45 -13.86 -10.50
CA ASP A 110 -8.13 -14.01 -11.78
C ASP A 110 -8.90 -12.73 -12.17
N ARG A 111 -9.54 -12.05 -11.20
CA ARG A 111 -10.27 -10.80 -11.45
C ARG A 111 -9.31 -9.72 -11.97
N ILE A 112 -8.20 -9.46 -11.27
CA ILE A 112 -7.26 -8.40 -11.65
C ILE A 112 -6.56 -8.75 -12.96
N TRP A 113 -6.20 -10.02 -13.16
CA TRP A 113 -5.58 -10.45 -14.41
C TRP A 113 -6.47 -10.18 -15.63
N LYS A 114 -7.77 -10.54 -15.54
CA LYS A 114 -8.75 -10.24 -16.59
C LYS A 114 -8.88 -8.74 -16.84
N PHE A 115 -8.92 -7.93 -15.78
CA PHE A 115 -8.95 -6.47 -15.89
C PHE A 115 -7.73 -5.92 -16.64
N LEU A 116 -6.51 -6.29 -16.24
CA LEU A 116 -5.27 -5.84 -16.87
C LEU A 116 -5.18 -6.28 -18.34
N LYS A 117 -5.61 -7.51 -18.66
CA LYS A 117 -5.64 -8.01 -20.04
C LYS A 117 -6.58 -7.18 -20.91
N LYS A 118 -7.78 -6.86 -20.41
CA LYS A 118 -8.76 -6.02 -21.12
C LYS A 118 -8.17 -4.64 -21.40
N GLU A 119 -7.63 -3.96 -20.40
CA GLU A 119 -7.02 -2.63 -20.57
C GLU A 119 -5.89 -2.62 -21.60
N LYS A 120 -5.01 -3.62 -21.57
CA LYS A 120 -3.90 -3.72 -22.54
C LYS A 120 -4.43 -3.87 -23.97
N ILE A 121 -5.48 -4.68 -24.18
CA ILE A 121 -6.10 -4.86 -25.50
C ILE A 121 -6.71 -3.55 -25.99
N TYR A 122 -7.44 -2.80 -25.15
CA TYR A 122 -8.00 -1.50 -25.54
C TYR A 122 -6.89 -0.48 -25.87
N ASN A 123 -5.83 -0.41 -25.07
CA ASN A 123 -4.73 0.53 -25.30
C ASN A 123 -3.96 0.23 -26.60
N VAL A 124 -3.86 -1.03 -27.02
CA VAL A 124 -3.25 -1.42 -28.30
C VAL A 124 -4.24 -1.24 -29.46
N GLY A 125 -5.51 -1.63 -29.27
CA GLY A 125 -6.55 -1.53 -30.29
C GLY A 125 -6.91 -0.09 -30.67
N CYS A 126 -7.04 0.81 -29.69
CA CYS A 126 -7.29 2.23 -29.97
C CYS A 126 -6.08 2.94 -30.60
N ARG A 127 -4.85 2.47 -30.35
CA ARG A 127 -3.65 2.99 -31.05
C ARG A 127 -3.64 2.65 -32.54
N ASN A 128 -4.26 1.54 -32.93
CA ASN A 128 -4.29 1.07 -34.31
C ASN A 128 -5.51 1.57 -35.11
N MET A 129 -6.44 2.32 -34.48
CA MET A 129 -7.63 2.90 -35.15
C MET A 129 -7.50 4.40 -35.46
N ILE A 130 -6.35 5.03 -35.22
CA ILE A 130 -6.07 6.44 -35.59
C ILE A 130 -4.99 6.50 -36.68
N ILE A 131 -5.11 5.67 -37.72
CA ILE A 131 -4.35 5.85 -38.97
C ILE A 131 -5.37 5.90 -40.11
#